data_AF-A0A7X6MXQ5-F1
#
_entry.id   AF-A0A7X6MXQ5-F1
#
_cell.length_a   1.000
_cell.length_b   1.000
_cell.length_c   1.000
_cell.angle_alpha   90.00
_cell.angle_beta   90.00
_cell.angle_gamma   90.00
#
_symmetry.space_group_name_H-M   'P 1'
#
loop_
_entity.id
_entity.type
_entity.pdbx_description
1 polymer ?
#
loop_
_entity_poly.entity_id
_entity_poly.type
_entity_poly.pdbx_seq_one_letter_code
_entity_poly.pdbx_strand_id
1 'polypeptide(L)' 'MQNHYTTKGKHLTLTERRLIERWKSEGISHRQIATLLGKAPQTINNEIKRGLVR' A
#
# COMPACT_ATOMS: atom_id res chain seq x y z
N MET A 1 -20.36 1.61 -1.59
CA MET A 1 -19.12 1.16 -0.88
C MET A 1 -18.27 0.44 -1.90
N GLN A 2 -17.05 0.93 -2.23
CA GLN A 2 -16.17 0.22 -3.16
C GLN A 2 -15.61 -1.02 -2.46
N ASN A 3 -16.18 -2.18 -2.77
CA ASN A 3 -15.71 -3.47 -2.28
C ASN A 3 -14.46 -3.87 -3.07
N HIS A 4 -13.31 -3.38 -2.62
CA HIS A 4 -12.01 -3.85 -3.07
C HIS A 4 -11.81 -5.27 -2.53
N TYR A 5 -12.33 -6.27 -3.25
CA TYR A 5 -12.12 -7.68 -2.97
C TYR A 5 -10.66 -8.05 -3.28
N THR A 6 -9.75 -7.76 -2.34
CA THR A 6 -8.41 -8.36 -2.35
C THR A 6 -8.49 -9.71 -1.67
N THR A 7 -7.99 -10.77 -2.32
CA THR A 7 -7.86 -12.09 -1.70
C THR A 7 -7.06 -11.97 -0.40
N LYS A 8 -7.71 -12.19 0.74
CA LYS A 8 -7.06 -12.21 2.05
C LYS A 8 -5.85 -13.15 2.01
N GLY A 9 -4.70 -12.69 2.50
CA GLY A 9 -3.51 -13.53 2.71
C GLY A 9 -2.32 -13.28 1.77
N LYS A 10 -2.44 -12.43 0.74
CA LYS A 10 -1.28 -12.07 -0.09
C LYS A 10 -0.51 -10.90 0.52
N HIS A 11 0.67 -11.18 1.07
CA HIS A 11 1.60 -10.16 1.56
C HIS A 11 2.11 -9.29 0.40
N LEU A 12 2.44 -8.03 0.71
CA LEU A 12 3.12 -7.15 -0.24
C LEU A 12 4.49 -7.73 -0.59
N THR A 13 4.84 -7.72 -1.86
CA THR A 13 6.19 -8.10 -2.30
C THR A 13 7.21 -7.01 -1.92
N LEU A 14 8.49 -7.36 -1.91
CA LEU A 14 9.57 -6.38 -1.68
C LEU A 14 9.52 -5.23 -2.71
N THR A 15 9.13 -5.53 -3.95
CA THR A 15 8.99 -4.52 -5.01
C THR A 15 7.84 -3.57 -4.73
N GLU A 16 6.67 -4.07 -4.32
CA GLU A 16 5.53 -3.25 -3.92
C GLU A 16 5.89 -2.33 -2.74
N ARG A 17 6.65 -2.84 -1.75
CA ARG A 17 7.14 -2.02 -0.63
C ARG A 17 8.02 -0.85 -1.06
N ARG A 18 9.00 -1.09 -1.95
CA ARG A 18 9.88 -0.03 -2.48
C ARG A 18 9.09 1.04 -3.24
N LEU A 19 8.05 0.64 -3.97
CA LEU A 19 7.16 1.59 -4.65
C LEU A 19 6.40 2.46 -3.64
N ILE A 20 5.91 1.87 -2.54
CA ILE A 20 5.25 2.63 -1.47
C ILE A 20 6.21 3.64 -0.85
N GLU A 21 7.46 3.25 -0.55
CA GLU A 21 8.49 4.17 -0.03
C GLU A 21 8.74 5.35 -0.99
N ARG A 22 8.95 5.05 -2.27
CA ARG A 22 9.15 6.07 -3.29
C ARG A 22 7.98 7.04 -3.37
N TRP A 23 6.76 6.54 -3.52
CA TRP A 23 5.57 7.39 -3.65
C TRP A 23 5.24 8.16 -2.37
N LYS A 24 5.56 7.61 -1.19
CA LYS A 24 5.47 8.33 0.07
C LYS A 24 6.43 9.52 0.10
N SER A 25 7.68 9.34 -0.38
CA SER A 25 8.65 10.43 -0.50
C SER A 25 8.23 11.50 -1.53
N GLU A 26 7.49 11.09 -2.56
CA GLU A 26 6.89 11.99 -3.56
C GLU A 26 5.61 12.70 -3.04
N GLY A 27 5.17 12.44 -1.80
CA GLY A 27 4.00 13.07 -1.19
C GLY A 27 2.65 12.52 -1.64
N ILE A 28 2.64 11.34 -2.29
CA ILE A 28 1.42 10.70 -2.76
C ILE A 28 0.61 10.16 -1.58
N SER A 29 -0.71 10.35 -1.62
CA SER A 29 -1.59 9.87 -0.55
C SER A 29 -1.65 8.34 -0.50
N HIS A 30 -1.81 7.77 0.71
CA HIS A 30 -1.92 6.30 0.87
C HIS A 30 -3.06 5.68 0.05
N ARG A 31 -4.14 6.44 -0.20
CA ARG A 31 -5.26 6.00 -1.03
C ARG A 31 -4.87 5.90 -2.49
N GLN A 32 -4.16 6.88 -3.03
CA GLN A 32 -3.67 6.84 -4.41
C GLN A 32 -2.68 5.69 -4.60
N ILE A 33 -1.75 5.50 -3.66
CA ILE A 33 -0.82 4.36 -3.68
C ILE A 33 -1.59 3.02 -3.70
N ALA A 34 -2.65 2.91 -2.90
CA ALA A 34 -3.48 1.73 -2.86
C ALA A 34 -4.21 1.48 -4.19
N THR A 35 -4.75 2.52 -4.82
CA THR A 35 -5.36 2.44 -6.16
C THR A 35 -4.34 2.00 -7.21
N LEU A 36 -3.12 2.56 -7.19
CA LEU A 36 -2.04 2.19 -8.12
C LEU A 36 -1.62 0.72 -7.99
N LEU A 37 -1.58 0.21 -6.75
CA LEU A 37 -1.22 -1.19 -6.47
C LEU A 37 -2.40 -2.16 -6.58
N GLY A 38 -3.62 -1.66 -6.82
CA GLY A 38 -4.83 -2.47 -6.75
C GLY A 38 -5.06 -3.13 -5.38
N LYS A 39 -4.68 -2.44 -4.30
CA LYS A 39 -4.80 -2.91 -2.92
C LYS A 39 -5.80 -2.08 -2.13
N ALA A 40 -6.22 -2.61 -0.99
CA ALA A 40 -6.96 -1.81 -0.02
C ALA A 40 -6.07 -0.72 0.60
N PRO A 41 -6.57 0.52 0.81
CA PRO A 41 -5.84 1.57 1.52
C PRO A 41 -5.37 1.16 2.93
N GLN A 42 -6.10 0.23 3.56
CA GLN A 42 -5.76 -0.32 4.85
C GLN A 42 -4.47 -1.15 4.82
N THR A 43 -4.18 -1.83 3.71
CA THR A 43 -2.93 -2.60 3.53
C THR A 43 -1.72 -1.67 3.55
N ILE A 44 -1.80 -0.54 2.84
CA ILE A 44 -0.74 0.48 2.80
C ILE A 44 -0.55 1.10 4.18
N ASN A 45 -1.65 1.46 4.86
CA ASN A 45 -1.59 2.02 6.20
C ASN A 45 -0.95 1.05 7.21
N ASN A 46 -1.29 -0.24 7.14
CA ASN A 46 -0.70 -1.26 8.00
C ASN A 46 0.80 -1.43 7.72
N GLU A 47 1.22 -1.36 6.46
CA GLU A 47 2.63 -1.49 6.08
C GLU A 47 3.47 -0.31 6.59
N ILE A 48 2.93 0.91 6.49
CA ILE A 48 3.57 2.11 7.03
C ILE A 48 3.62 2.06 8.56
N LYS A 49 2.52 1.67 9.23
CA LYS A 49 2.48 1.48 10.69
C LYS A 49 3.43 0.42 11.20
N ARG A 50 3.70 -0.63 10.40
CA ARG A 50 4.69 -1.68 10.73
C ARG A 50 6.12 -1.18 10.69
N GLY A 51 6.38 0.02 10.17
CA GLY A 51 7.72 0.59 10.07
C GLY A 51 8.61 -0.07 9.00
N LEU A 52 8.00 -0.83 8.08
CA LEU A 52 8.68 -1.47 6.95
C LEU A 52 8.89 -0.52 5.76
N VAL A 53 8.29 0.68 5.83
CA VAL A 53 8.36 1.77 4.85
C VAL A 53 8.77 3.02 5.62
N ARG A 54 10.05 3.38 5.58
CA ARG A 54 10.56 4.59 6.26
C ARG A 54 10.19 5.84 5.48
#